data_AF-A0A397GSZ8-F1
#
_entry.id   AF-A0A397GSZ8-F1
#
_cell.length_a   1.000
_cell.length_b   1.000
_cell.length_c   1.000
_cell.angle_alpha   90.00
_cell.angle_beta   90.00
_cell.angle_gamma   90.00
#
_symmetry.space_group_name_H-M   'P 1'
#
loop_
_entity.id
_entity.type
_entity.pdbx_description
1 polymer ?
#
loop_
_entity_poly.entity_id
_entity_poly.type
_entity_poly.pdbx_seq_one_letter_code
_entity_poly.pdbx_strand_id
1 'polypeptide(L)'
;MYLNNSLIEHRICNGTIGIITDINSSEQSIRVAFSVRGSIIDINITKQTHYFEINGTNCQRTQYPLQNCFALTVHKTQGLTLPKVSLALDGNIFSSGQAYVALSRCPTWNNIEISHLDRSAFMTDQNVILEYQRLTEISRLNPHHTIPLDYTLGYTQGVDRSAFMTDQNVILEYQRLTEISRLNPHASRSRPINYYSFFQSCNDVMWRFLSLIFF
;
A
#
# COMPACT_ATOMS: atom_id res chain seq x y z
N MET A 1 6.00 -0.30 15.98
CA MET A 1 5.86 0.74 14.92
C MET A 1 5.64 2.10 15.57
N TYR A 2 6.32 3.13 15.07
CA TYR A 2 6.21 4.52 15.51
C TYR A 2 4.95 5.20 14.96
N LEU A 3 4.32 6.07 15.75
CA LEU A 3 2.99 6.64 15.47
C LEU A 3 2.95 8.16 15.24
N ASN A 4 4.10 8.83 15.28
CA ASN A 4 4.17 10.27 15.13
C ASN A 4 5.29 10.67 14.14
N ASN A 5 5.49 11.98 13.98
CA ASN A 5 6.53 12.55 13.12
C ASN A 5 7.52 13.45 13.89
N SER A 6 7.66 13.30 15.21
CA SER A 6 8.56 14.14 16.01
C SER A 6 10.05 13.78 15.87
N LEU A 7 10.39 12.65 15.26
CA LEU A 7 11.79 12.19 15.10
C LEU A 7 12.24 12.14 13.63
N ILE A 8 11.66 13.00 12.78
CA ILE A 8 12.00 13.08 11.35
C ILE A 8 13.49 13.38 11.13
N GLU A 9 14.11 14.16 12.00
CA GLU A 9 15.55 14.46 11.95
C GLU A 9 16.43 13.20 12.04
N HIS A 10 15.93 12.18 12.74
CA HIS A 10 16.52 10.85 12.82
C HIS A 10 16.02 9.92 11.71
N ARG A 11 15.31 10.41 10.70
CA ARG A 11 14.66 9.60 9.65
C ARG A 11 13.64 8.59 10.22
N ILE A 12 13.09 8.86 11.40
CA ILE A 12 12.03 8.07 12.03
C ILE A 12 10.72 8.84 11.87
N CYS A 13 9.84 8.33 11.04
CA CYS A 13 8.50 8.88 10.79
C CYS A 13 7.40 7.88 11.19
N ASN A 14 6.15 8.32 11.09
CA ASN A 14 5.00 7.46 11.31
C ASN A 14 5.08 6.23 10.39
N GLY A 15 4.94 5.04 10.96
CA GLY A 15 5.11 3.77 10.24
C GLY A 15 6.49 3.14 10.40
N THR A 16 7.49 3.85 10.92
CA THR A 16 8.84 3.26 11.12
C THR A 16 8.77 2.10 12.11
N ILE A 17 9.33 0.95 11.70
CA ILE A 17 9.32 -0.27 12.50
C ILE A 17 10.64 -0.36 13.28
N GLY A 18 10.53 -0.73 14.54
CA GLY A 18 11.66 -0.92 15.44
C GLY A 18 11.36 -2.01 16.46
N ILE A 19 12.41 -2.46 17.12
CA ILE A 19 12.37 -3.49 18.17
C ILE A 19 12.65 -2.80 19.49
N ILE A 20 11.82 -3.05 20.50
CA ILE A 20 12.07 -2.59 21.87
C ILE A 20 13.26 -3.41 22.40
N THR A 21 14.31 -2.72 22.83
CA THR A 21 15.53 -3.34 23.34
C THR A 21 15.63 -3.27 24.85
N ASP A 22 15.02 -2.27 25.49
CA ASP A 22 15.02 -2.11 26.94
C ASP A 22 13.77 -1.35 27.42
N ILE A 23 13.33 -1.62 28.66
CA ILE A 23 12.18 -0.96 29.30
C ILE A 23 12.63 -0.48 30.68
N ASN A 24 12.69 0.84 30.85
CA ASN A 24 13.04 1.47 32.12
C ASN A 24 11.78 2.00 32.82
N SER A 25 11.27 1.22 33.78
CA SER A 25 10.08 1.56 34.55
C SER A 25 10.26 2.78 35.46
N SER A 26 11.47 3.01 35.97
CA SER A 26 11.78 4.15 36.85
C SER A 26 11.73 5.49 36.10
N GLU A 27 12.27 5.55 34.90
CA GLU A 27 12.32 6.76 34.08
C GLU A 27 11.12 6.90 33.13
N GLN A 28 10.20 5.92 33.15
CA GLN A 28 9.10 5.82 32.20
C GLN A 28 9.55 5.95 30.74
N SER A 29 10.71 5.38 30.41
CA SER A 29 11.30 5.41 29.08
C SER A 29 11.46 3.99 28.53
N ILE A 30 11.43 3.86 27.22
CA ILE A 30 11.68 2.61 26.51
C ILE A 30 12.73 2.86 25.44
N ARG A 31 13.69 1.96 25.33
CA ARG A 31 14.74 2.05 24.32
C ARG A 31 14.32 1.24 23.10
N VAL A 32 14.39 1.85 21.92
CA VAL A 32 13.90 1.26 20.67
C VAL A 32 14.96 1.38 19.59
N ALA A 33 15.33 0.24 19.01
CA ALA A 33 16.16 0.17 17.82
C ALA A 33 15.27 0.21 16.57
N PHE A 34 15.22 1.35 15.90
CA PHE A 34 14.50 1.55 14.65
C PHE A 34 15.35 1.16 13.45
N SER A 35 14.74 0.39 12.53
CA SER A 35 15.33 0.13 11.23
C SER A 35 15.00 1.30 10.30
N VAL A 36 16.03 2.04 9.88
CA VAL A 36 15.92 3.13 8.91
C VAL A 36 16.80 2.81 7.71
N ARG A 37 16.65 3.57 6.61
CA ARG A 37 17.35 3.25 5.36
C ARG A 37 18.88 3.23 5.57
N GLY A 38 19.48 2.06 5.44
CA GLY A 38 20.93 1.84 5.53
C GLY A 38 21.53 1.94 6.95
N SER A 39 20.72 2.02 8.01
CA SER A 39 21.24 2.10 9.39
C SER A 39 20.22 1.65 10.44
N ILE A 40 20.69 1.45 11.67
CA ILE A 40 19.85 1.25 12.85
C ILE A 40 20.05 2.46 13.76
N ILE A 41 18.96 3.05 14.21
CA ILE A 41 18.98 4.16 15.18
C ILE A 41 18.36 3.67 16.47
N ASP A 42 19.13 3.76 17.55
CA ASP A 42 18.75 3.33 18.88
C ASP A 42 18.51 4.56 19.76
N ILE A 43 17.27 4.75 20.21
CA ILE A 43 16.82 5.97 20.89
C ILE A 43 15.84 5.67 22.03
N ASN A 44 15.87 6.51 23.07
CA ASN A 44 14.89 6.48 24.14
C ASN A 44 13.60 7.18 23.71
N ILE A 45 12.48 6.50 23.90
CA ILE A 45 11.13 6.98 23.66
C ILE A 45 10.42 7.14 25.00
N THR A 46 9.76 8.28 25.18
CA THR A 46 8.96 8.60 26.37
C THR A 46 7.49 8.74 26.00
N LYS A 47 6.61 8.79 27.01
CA LYS A 47 5.19 9.04 26.80
C LYS A 47 4.97 10.48 26.33
N GLN A 48 4.03 10.65 25.41
CA GLN A 48 3.59 11.94 24.91
C GLN A 48 2.14 12.18 25.30
N THR A 49 1.82 13.41 25.71
CA THR A 49 0.45 13.84 26.00
C THR A 49 -0.11 14.59 24.81
N HIS A 50 -1.22 14.09 24.25
CA HIS A 50 -2.00 14.77 23.22
C HIS A 50 -3.31 15.28 23.80
N TYR A 51 -3.64 16.54 23.49
CA TYR A 51 -4.89 17.19 23.85
C TYR A 51 -5.84 17.18 22.65
N PHE A 52 -7.12 16.92 22.89
CA PHE A 52 -8.17 16.89 21.87
C PHE A 52 -9.53 17.18 22.50
N GLU A 53 -10.52 17.51 21.69
CA GLU A 53 -11.87 17.82 22.15
C GLU A 53 -12.85 16.70 21.74
N ILE A 54 -13.73 16.28 22.65
CA ILE A 54 -14.85 15.38 22.36
C ILE A 54 -16.13 16.07 22.86
N ASN A 55 -17.06 16.35 21.94
CA ASN A 55 -18.37 16.95 22.24
C ASN A 55 -18.28 18.23 23.11
N GLY A 56 -17.41 19.18 22.79
CA GLY A 56 -17.25 20.40 23.59
C GLY A 56 -16.35 20.26 24.82
N THR A 57 -15.86 19.04 25.11
CA THR A 57 -15.08 18.74 26.32
C THR A 57 -13.61 18.55 26.00
N ASN A 58 -12.74 19.30 26.67
CA ASN A 58 -11.29 19.13 26.58
C ASN A 58 -10.87 17.80 27.22
N CYS A 59 -10.19 16.97 26.44
CA CYS A 59 -9.66 15.67 26.83
C CYS A 59 -8.16 15.60 26.55
N GLN A 60 -7.48 14.67 27.23
CA GLN A 60 -6.07 14.38 26.98
C GLN A 60 -5.78 12.88 27.01
N ARG A 61 -4.75 12.45 26.28
CA ARG A 61 -4.23 11.08 26.29
C ARG A 61 -2.72 11.09 26.39
N THR A 62 -2.18 10.42 27.41
CA THR A 62 -0.74 10.24 27.62
C THR A 62 -0.35 8.81 27.32
N GLN A 63 0.48 8.58 26.30
CA GLN A 63 0.88 7.24 25.85
C GLN A 63 2.25 7.26 25.16
N TYR A 64 2.91 6.11 25.05
CA TYR A 64 4.04 5.98 24.13
C TYR A 64 3.54 6.12 22.68
N PRO A 65 4.26 6.83 21.80
CA PRO A 65 3.93 6.93 20.38
C PRO A 65 4.32 5.65 19.62
N LEU A 66 4.00 4.48 20.18
CA LEU A 66 4.27 3.17 19.61
C LEU A 66 3.02 2.31 19.57
N GLN A 67 2.90 1.50 18.53
CA GLN A 67 1.97 0.38 18.48
C GLN A 67 2.71 -0.92 18.22
N ASN A 68 2.18 -2.02 18.75
CA ASN A 68 2.55 -3.36 18.32
C ASN A 68 2.27 -3.49 16.81
N CYS A 69 3.20 -4.08 16.07
CA CYS A 69 3.11 -4.23 14.62
C CYS A 69 3.47 -5.63 14.13
N PHE A 70 3.34 -6.66 14.97
CA PHE A 70 3.38 -8.06 14.50
C PHE A 70 2.24 -8.36 13.53
N ALA A 71 1.06 -7.79 13.77
CA ALA A 71 -0.09 -7.82 12.88
C ALA A 71 -0.69 -6.42 12.81
N LEU A 72 -1.08 -6.00 11.61
CA LEU A 72 -1.70 -4.71 11.35
C LEU A 72 -2.90 -4.91 10.43
N THR A 73 -3.95 -4.13 10.63
CA THR A 73 -5.07 -4.12 9.68
C THR A 73 -4.63 -3.43 8.39
N VAL A 74 -5.22 -3.82 7.26
CA VAL A 74 -4.94 -3.24 5.94
C VAL A 74 -5.05 -1.71 5.97
N HIS A 75 -6.10 -1.19 6.61
CA HIS A 75 -6.30 0.25 6.80
C HIS A 75 -5.15 0.95 7.55
N LYS A 76 -4.54 0.29 8.54
CA LYS A 76 -3.41 0.86 9.29
C LYS A 76 -2.08 0.78 8.54
N THR A 77 -2.03 0.01 7.46
CA THR A 77 -0.87 -0.06 6.56
C THR A 77 -1.00 0.82 5.33
N GLN A 78 -2.11 1.55 5.17
CA GLN A 78 -2.31 2.41 4.01
C GLN A 78 -1.21 3.47 3.91
N GLY A 79 -0.52 3.54 2.77
CA GLY A 79 0.61 4.44 2.55
C GLY A 79 1.95 3.96 3.09
N LEU A 80 2.01 2.77 3.73
CA LEU A 80 3.26 2.17 4.16
C LEU A 80 3.85 1.28 3.06
N THR A 81 5.18 1.25 2.97
CA THR A 81 5.91 0.23 2.22
C THR A 81 6.47 -0.79 3.20
N LEU A 82 6.07 -2.05 3.07
CA LEU A 82 6.46 -3.15 3.95
C LEU A 82 7.42 -4.11 3.21
N PRO A 83 8.56 -4.48 3.81
CA PRO A 83 9.57 -5.29 3.13
C PRO A 83 9.11 -6.72 2.86
N LYS A 84 8.28 -7.28 3.75
CA LYS A 84 7.67 -8.61 3.65
C LYS A 84 6.30 -8.59 4.32
N VAL A 85 5.32 -9.28 3.75
CA VAL A 85 3.96 -9.37 4.29
C VAL A 85 3.45 -10.81 4.22
N SER A 86 2.63 -11.19 5.21
CA SER A 86 1.80 -12.39 5.16
C SER A 86 0.35 -11.97 5.27
N LEU A 87 -0.48 -12.45 4.35
CA LEU A 87 -1.85 -11.98 4.13
C LEU A 87 -2.84 -13.15 4.13
N ALA A 88 -4.03 -12.91 4.66
CA ALA A 88 -5.21 -13.75 4.44
C ALA A 88 -6.16 -12.96 3.53
N LEU A 89 -6.38 -13.46 2.32
CA LEU A 89 -7.28 -12.87 1.32
C LEU A 89 -8.53 -13.73 1.22
N ASP A 90 -9.36 -13.71 2.27
CA ASP A 90 -10.59 -14.48 2.36
C ASP A 90 -11.84 -13.60 2.36
N GLY A 91 -13.01 -14.21 2.58
CA GLY A 91 -14.29 -13.50 2.67
C GLY A 91 -14.42 -12.49 3.83
N ASN A 92 -13.42 -12.39 4.72
CA ASN A 92 -13.38 -11.34 5.75
C ASN A 92 -12.87 -10.00 5.22
N ILE A 93 -12.52 -9.89 3.94
CA ILE A 93 -12.28 -8.58 3.33
C ILE A 93 -13.62 -7.88 3.12
N PHE A 94 -13.84 -6.81 3.89
CA PHE A 94 -15.14 -6.15 4.01
C PHE A 94 -15.33 -4.95 3.08
N SER A 95 -14.32 -4.55 2.29
CA SER A 95 -14.42 -3.34 1.47
C SER A 95 -13.70 -3.45 0.13
N SER A 96 -14.31 -2.85 -0.89
CA SER A 96 -13.75 -2.71 -2.23
C SER A 96 -12.34 -2.12 -2.20
N GLY A 97 -11.42 -2.73 -2.95
CA GLY A 97 -10.03 -2.29 -3.04
C GLY A 97 -9.11 -2.70 -1.87
N GLN A 98 -9.62 -3.24 -0.76
CA GLN A 98 -8.76 -3.63 0.38
C GLN A 98 -7.73 -4.71 0.03
N ALA A 99 -8.09 -5.75 -0.72
CA ALA A 99 -7.14 -6.79 -1.15
C ALA A 99 -5.98 -6.18 -1.94
N TYR A 100 -6.30 -5.23 -2.82
CA TYR A 100 -5.31 -4.52 -3.61
C TYR A 100 -4.43 -3.59 -2.74
N VAL A 101 -5.02 -2.86 -1.80
CA VAL A 101 -4.28 -2.05 -0.82
C VAL A 101 -3.30 -2.92 -0.04
N ALA A 102 -3.70 -4.11 0.41
CA ALA A 102 -2.86 -5.03 1.16
C ALA A 102 -1.67 -5.55 0.32
N LEU A 103 -1.95 -6.04 -0.89
CA LEU A 103 -0.93 -6.55 -1.81
C LEU A 103 0.08 -5.49 -2.22
N SER A 104 -0.39 -4.27 -2.51
CA SER A 104 0.46 -3.15 -2.93
C SER A 104 1.33 -2.55 -1.81
N ARG A 105 1.27 -3.07 -0.57
CA ARG A 105 2.22 -2.66 0.49
C ARG A 105 3.58 -3.29 0.32
N CYS A 106 3.68 -4.42 -0.39
CA CYS A 106 4.95 -5.10 -0.59
C CYS A 106 5.49 -4.86 -2.00
N PRO A 107 6.72 -4.33 -2.17
CA PRO A 107 7.26 -4.01 -3.48
C PRO A 107 7.54 -5.23 -4.38
N THR A 108 7.74 -6.41 -3.78
CA THR A 108 8.17 -7.60 -4.52
C THR A 108 7.29 -8.80 -4.18
N TRP A 109 6.84 -9.52 -5.20
CA TRP A 109 5.99 -10.71 -5.06
C TRP A 109 6.64 -11.82 -4.23
N ASN A 110 7.96 -11.99 -4.33
CA ASN A 110 8.69 -13.01 -3.56
C ASN A 110 8.60 -12.78 -2.04
N ASN A 111 8.23 -11.57 -1.62
CA ASN A 111 8.09 -11.20 -0.22
C ASN A 111 6.62 -11.14 0.24
N ILE A 112 5.69 -11.65 -0.57
CA ILE A 112 4.28 -11.79 -0.24
C ILE A 112 3.97 -13.26 0.02
N GLU A 113 3.46 -13.54 1.22
CA GLU A 113 2.92 -14.85 1.58
C GLU A 113 1.40 -14.75 1.68
N ILE A 114 0.69 -15.68 1.02
CA ILE A 114 -0.78 -15.72 1.02
C ILE A 114 -1.22 -17.02 1.71
N SER A 115 -1.84 -16.88 2.87
CA SER A 115 -2.32 -18.00 3.70
C SER A 115 -3.70 -18.51 3.26
N HIS A 116 -4.56 -17.60 2.80
CA HIS A 116 -5.91 -17.88 2.31
C HIS A 116 -6.19 -17.06 1.06
N LEU A 117 -6.88 -17.64 0.07
CA LEU A 117 -7.19 -16.97 -1.18
C LEU A 117 -8.60 -17.35 -1.66
N ASP A 118 -9.53 -16.42 -1.54
CA ASP A 118 -10.87 -16.47 -2.09
C ASP A 118 -11.03 -15.38 -3.16
N ARG A 119 -11.76 -15.71 -4.24
CA ARG A 119 -12.15 -14.73 -5.25
C ARG A 119 -13.03 -13.63 -4.67
N SER A 120 -13.83 -13.93 -3.64
CA SER A 120 -14.68 -12.94 -2.97
C SER A 120 -13.89 -11.81 -2.32
N ALA A 121 -12.61 -12.00 -2.02
CA ALA A 121 -11.74 -11.00 -1.45
C ALA A 121 -11.43 -9.84 -2.43
N PHE A 122 -11.58 -10.08 -3.74
CA PHE A 122 -11.28 -9.13 -4.79
C PHE A 122 -12.55 -8.39 -5.22
N MET A 123 -12.86 -7.33 -4.48
CA MET A 123 -14.01 -6.46 -4.72
C MET A 123 -13.57 -5.13 -5.33
N THR A 124 -14.36 -4.59 -6.25
CA THR A 124 -14.16 -3.27 -6.86
C THR A 124 -15.46 -2.50 -6.87
N ASP A 125 -15.40 -1.22 -6.53
CA ASP A 125 -16.56 -0.33 -6.59
C ASP A 125 -16.82 0.07 -8.05
N GLN A 126 -18.06 -0.14 -8.50
CA GLN A 126 -18.46 0.14 -9.87
C GLN A 126 -18.39 1.63 -10.22
N ASN A 127 -18.65 2.52 -9.26
CA ASN A 127 -18.55 3.96 -9.46
C ASN A 127 -17.09 4.38 -9.70
N VAL A 128 -16.13 3.74 -9.04
CA VAL A 128 -14.69 3.99 -9.25
C VAL A 128 -14.27 3.56 -10.66
N ILE A 129 -14.81 2.44 -11.17
CA ILE A 129 -14.55 2.00 -12.55
C ILE A 129 -15.09 3.01 -13.56
N LEU A 130 -16.34 3.46 -13.39
CA LEU A 130 -16.96 4.45 -14.27
C LEU A 130 -16.20 5.78 -14.25
N GLU A 131 -15.74 6.21 -13.08
CA GLU A 131 -14.95 7.43 -12.94
C GLU A 131 -13.58 7.31 -13.63
N TYR A 132 -12.90 6.17 -13.49
CA TYR A 132 -11.65 5.91 -14.21
C TYR A 132 -11.82 5.95 -15.73
N GLN A 133 -12.94 5.41 -16.24
CA GLN A 133 -13.29 5.47 -17.66
C GLN A 133 -13.48 6.92 -18.12
N ARG A 134 -14.28 7.71 -17.38
CA ARG A 134 -14.50 9.14 -17.65
C ARG A 134 -13.19 9.93 -17.70
N LEU A 135 -12.30 9.73 -16.72
CA LEU A 135 -11.00 10.41 -16.67
C LEU A 135 -10.09 10.01 -17.84
N THR A 136 -10.11 8.74 -18.23
CA THR A 136 -9.34 8.23 -19.38
C THR A 136 -9.81 8.86 -20.69
N GLU A 137 -11.12 9.02 -20.87
CA GLU A 137 -11.69 9.69 -22.04
C GLU A 137 -11.29 11.16 -22.11
N ILE A 138 -11.36 11.89 -20.99
CA ILE A 138 -10.93 13.29 -20.91
C ILE A 138 -9.45 13.44 -21.27
N SER A 139 -8.59 12.56 -20.76
CA SER A 139 -7.16 12.58 -21.06
C SER A 139 -6.87 12.34 -22.54
N ARG A 140 -7.63 11.45 -23.20
CA ARG A 140 -7.49 11.19 -24.65
C ARG A 140 -7.93 12.38 -25.50
N LEU A 141 -8.97 13.10 -25.08
CA LEU A 141 -9.54 14.22 -25.83
C LEU A 141 -8.74 15.53 -25.69
N ASN A 142 -7.89 15.66 -24.68
CA ASN A 142 -7.06 16.86 -24.43
C ASN A 142 -5.56 16.53 -24.33
N PRO A 143 -4.88 16.18 -25.44
CA PRO A 143 -3.49 15.75 -25.44
C PRO A 143 -2.47 16.86 -25.12
N HIS A 144 -2.87 18.13 -25.00
CA HIS A 144 -1.97 19.25 -24.69
C HIS A 144 -1.77 19.51 -23.19
N HIS A 145 -2.38 18.71 -22.32
CA HIS A 145 -2.09 18.73 -20.87
C HIS A 145 -1.18 17.55 -20.49
N THR A 146 -0.08 17.36 -21.22
CA THR A 146 0.97 16.42 -20.83
C THR A 146 1.83 17.10 -19.78
N ILE A 147 1.67 16.70 -18.51
CA ILE A 147 2.69 16.98 -17.49
C ILE A 147 3.99 16.32 -17.99
N PRO A 148 5.12 17.04 -18.14
CA PRO A 148 6.37 16.42 -18.55
C PRO A 148 6.78 15.36 -17.53
N LEU A 149 6.91 14.11 -17.99
CA LEU A 149 7.49 13.02 -17.20
C LEU A 149 9.01 13.13 -17.23
N ASP A 150 9.58 14.17 -16.62
CA ASP A 150 11.02 14.23 -16.33
C ASP A 150 11.28 13.54 -14.98
N TYR A 151 11.24 12.21 -14.99
CA TYR A 151 11.83 11.37 -13.93
C TYR A 151 12.96 10.51 -14.51
N THR A 152 13.89 11.16 -15.21
CA THR A 152 15.21 10.56 -15.46
C THR A 152 16.14 10.90 -14.29
N LEU A 153 15.87 10.34 -13.11
CA LEU A 153 16.83 10.30 -12.01
C LEU A 153 16.90 8.87 -11.43
N GLY A 154 17.78 8.07 -12.03
CA GLY A 154 18.64 7.17 -11.26
C GLY A 154 18.32 5.67 -11.14
N TYR A 155 17.25 5.14 -11.75
CA TYR A 155 16.96 3.69 -11.68
C TYR A 155 16.81 3.03 -13.06
N THR A 156 17.85 3.10 -13.89
CA THR A 156 17.97 2.16 -15.03
C THR A 156 19.41 1.76 -15.26
N GLN A 157 19.85 0.69 -14.59
CA GLN A 157 20.65 -0.31 -15.26
C GLN A 157 19.94 -1.66 -15.08
N GLY A 158 19.37 -2.18 -16.18
CA GLY A 158 18.99 -3.59 -16.28
C GLY A 158 17.53 -3.97 -16.50
N VAL A 159 16.59 -3.03 -16.67
CA VAL A 159 15.20 -3.41 -17.02
C VAL A 159 14.99 -3.31 -18.53
N ASP A 160 14.70 -4.46 -19.15
CA ASP A 160 14.38 -4.60 -20.55
C ASP A 160 13.16 -3.73 -20.91
N ARG A 161 13.35 -2.80 -21.85
CA ARG A 161 12.33 -1.85 -22.32
C ARG A 161 11.20 -2.54 -23.10
N SER A 162 11.33 -3.82 -23.44
CA SER A 162 10.27 -4.62 -24.06
C SER A 162 9.09 -4.92 -23.12
N ALA A 163 9.27 -4.77 -21.80
CA ALA A 163 8.24 -5.05 -20.79
C ALA A 163 7.22 -3.91 -20.59
N PHE A 164 7.46 -2.72 -21.17
CA PHE A 164 6.50 -1.61 -21.14
C PHE A 164 5.50 -1.73 -22.30
N MET A 165 4.72 -2.81 -22.29
CA MET A 165 3.56 -2.93 -23.18
C MET A 165 2.41 -2.09 -22.63
N THR A 166 2.07 -1.08 -23.41
CA THR A 166 1.00 -0.08 -23.25
C THR A 166 -0.30 -0.57 -22.59
N ASP A 167 -0.77 0.27 -21.66
CA ASP A 167 -2.03 0.26 -20.86
C ASP A 167 -3.30 -0.28 -21.53
N GLN A 168 -3.41 -0.28 -22.86
CA GLN A 168 -4.61 -0.75 -23.58
C GLN A 168 -4.79 -2.26 -23.53
N ASN A 169 -3.71 -3.04 -23.53
CA ASN A 169 -3.78 -4.50 -23.55
C ASN A 169 -4.29 -5.07 -22.21
N VAL A 170 -4.07 -4.37 -21.11
CA VAL A 170 -4.47 -4.81 -19.76
C VAL A 170 -5.99 -4.63 -19.54
N ILE A 171 -6.53 -3.50 -20.00
CA ILE A 171 -7.98 -3.24 -19.96
C ILE A 171 -8.72 -4.24 -20.85
N LEU A 172 -8.20 -4.49 -22.06
CA LEU A 172 -8.77 -5.46 -23.00
C LEU A 172 -8.72 -6.90 -22.44
N GLU A 173 -7.62 -7.29 -21.79
CA GLU A 173 -7.50 -8.62 -21.21
C GLU A 173 -8.41 -8.79 -19.97
N TYR A 174 -8.59 -7.75 -19.15
CA TYR A 174 -9.54 -7.80 -18.03
C TYR A 174 -10.99 -7.91 -18.50
N GLN A 175 -11.36 -7.14 -19.53
CA GLN A 175 -12.68 -7.22 -20.18
C GLN A 175 -12.91 -8.61 -20.77
N ARG A 176 -11.91 -9.16 -21.47
CA ARG A 176 -11.93 -10.51 -22.03
C ARG A 176 -12.10 -11.60 -20.96
N LEU A 177 -11.35 -11.52 -19.85
CA LEU A 177 -11.42 -12.51 -18.75
C LEU A 177 -12.74 -12.43 -17.98
N THR A 178 -13.33 -11.23 -17.88
CA THR A 178 -14.66 -11.01 -17.30
C THR A 178 -15.76 -11.61 -18.18
N GLU A 179 -15.61 -11.49 -19.50
CA GLU A 179 -16.55 -12.04 -20.49
C GLU A 179 -16.46 -13.56 -20.61
N ILE A 180 -15.25 -14.14 -20.58
CA ILE A 180 -15.04 -15.59 -20.51
C ILE A 180 -15.64 -16.19 -19.23
N SER A 181 -15.51 -15.50 -18.10
CA SER A 181 -16.11 -15.91 -16.82
C SER A 181 -17.64 -15.88 -16.84
N ARG A 182 -18.26 -14.96 -17.60
CA ARG A 182 -19.71 -14.89 -17.79
C ARG A 182 -20.24 -15.98 -18.73
N LEU A 183 -19.49 -16.33 -19.77
CA LEU A 183 -19.93 -17.25 -20.80
C LEU A 183 -19.67 -18.73 -20.47
N ASN A 184 -18.76 -19.03 -19.54
CA ASN A 184 -18.41 -20.41 -19.21
C ASN A 184 -18.01 -20.60 -17.73
N PRO A 185 -18.98 -20.68 -16.79
CA PRO A 185 -18.72 -20.71 -15.35
C PRO A 185 -17.94 -21.95 -14.87
N HIS A 186 -17.81 -23.00 -15.69
CA HIS A 186 -17.06 -24.22 -15.37
C HIS A 186 -15.65 -24.31 -16.00
N ALA A 187 -15.22 -23.31 -16.77
CA ALA A 187 -13.93 -23.35 -17.50
C ALA A 187 -12.69 -22.98 -16.64
N SER A 188 -12.86 -22.73 -15.34
CA SER A 188 -11.81 -22.28 -14.41
C SER A 188 -10.74 -23.33 -14.08
N ARG A 189 -10.71 -24.49 -14.75
CA ARG A 189 -9.80 -25.60 -14.42
C ARG A 189 -8.65 -25.85 -15.39
N SER A 190 -8.51 -25.13 -16.50
CA SER A 190 -7.59 -25.61 -17.56
C SER A 190 -6.55 -24.65 -18.14
N ARG A 191 -6.37 -23.41 -17.66
CA ARG A 191 -5.17 -22.61 -18.05
C ARG A 191 -4.68 -21.70 -16.91
N PRO A 192 -3.35 -21.59 -16.69
CA PRO A 192 -2.81 -20.63 -15.74
C PRO A 192 -3.02 -19.22 -16.29
N ILE A 193 -3.89 -18.45 -15.65
CA ILE A 193 -4.03 -17.01 -15.90
C ILE A 193 -2.79 -16.36 -15.30
N ASN A 194 -2.02 -15.63 -16.12
CA ASN A 194 -0.81 -14.96 -15.68
C ASN A 194 -1.18 -13.66 -14.94
N TYR A 195 -1.59 -13.78 -13.68
CA TYR A 195 -1.95 -12.65 -12.81
C TYR A 195 -0.79 -11.63 -12.64
N TYR A 196 0.45 -12.02 -12.94
CA TYR A 196 1.64 -11.18 -12.83
C TYR A 196 1.55 -9.89 -13.65
N SER A 197 1.16 -9.98 -14.93
CA SER A 197 1.08 -8.81 -15.83
C SER A 197 -0.05 -7.85 -15.47
N PHE A 198 -1.18 -8.41 -14.99
CA PHE A 198 -2.34 -7.63 -14.56
C PHE A 198 -2.03 -6.75 -13.34
N PHE A 199 -1.39 -7.32 -12.32
CA PHE A 199 -1.07 -6.58 -11.09
C PHE A 199 0.11 -5.61 -11.25
N GLN A 200 1.06 -5.87 -12.15
CA GLN A 200 2.20 -4.99 -12.40
C GLN A 200 1.75 -3.66 -13.06
N SER A 201 0.80 -3.72 -14.00
CA SER A 201 0.19 -2.53 -14.60
C SER A 201 -0.67 -1.74 -13.60
N CYS A 202 -1.41 -2.41 -12.71
CA CYS A 202 -2.14 -1.72 -11.64
C CYS A 202 -1.22 -1.03 -10.61
N ASN A 203 0.00 -1.52 -10.41
CA ASN A 203 0.98 -0.86 -9.55
C ASN A 203 1.45 0.48 -10.15
N ASP A 204 1.75 0.51 -11.46
CA ASP A 204 2.24 1.73 -12.14
C ASP A 204 1.20 2.86 -12.21
N VAL A 205 -0.09 2.51 -12.33
CA VAL A 205 -1.18 3.49 -12.43
C VAL A 205 -1.53 4.13 -11.06
N MET A 206 -1.42 3.40 -9.94
CA MET A 206 -1.73 3.96 -8.62
C MET A 206 -0.56 4.69 -7.97
N TRP A 207 0.70 4.29 -8.22
CA TRP A 207 1.85 5.11 -7.80
C TRP A 207 1.75 6.54 -8.35
N ARG A 208 1.23 6.70 -9.57
CA ARG A 208 0.91 8.00 -10.18
C ARG A 208 -0.19 8.77 -9.45
N PHE A 209 -1.19 8.08 -8.89
CA PHE A 209 -2.32 8.72 -8.19
C PHE A 209 -1.98 9.08 -6.74
N LEU A 210 -1.19 8.26 -6.05
CA LEU A 210 -0.76 8.52 -4.67
C LEU A 210 0.31 9.61 -4.59
N SER A 211 1.18 9.77 -5.60
CA SER A 211 2.13 10.88 -5.66
C SER A 211 1.47 12.26 -5.87
N LEU A 212 0.27 12.30 -6.46
CA LEU A 212 -0.50 13.53 -6.72
C LEU A 212 -1.35 14.00 -5.53
N ILE A 213 -1.56 13.13 -4.54
CA ILE A 213 -2.41 13.40 -3.37
C ILE A 213 -1.58 13.62 -2.10
N PHE A 214 -0.34 13.09 -2.05
CA PHE A 214 0.48 13.09 -0.84
C PHE A 214 1.86 13.79 -0.97
N PHE A 215 2.13 14.47 -2.08
CA PHE A 215 3.27 15.39 -2.22
C PHE A 215 2.85 16.68 -2.92
#